data_AF-J5JW65-F1
#
_entry.id   AF-J5JW65-F1
#
_cell.length_a   1.000
_cell.length_b   1.000
_cell.length_c   1.000
_cell.angle_alpha   90.00
_cell.angle_beta   90.00
_cell.angle_gamma   90.00
#
_symmetry.space_group_name_H-M   'P 1'
#
loop_
_entity.id
_entity.type
_entity.pdbx_description
1 polymer ?
#
loop_
_entity_poly.entity_id
_entity_poly.type
_entity_poly.pdbx_seq_one_letter_code
_entity_poly.pdbx_strand_id
1 'polypeptide(L)'
;MTDTKTLPAASHKASSGPPPPAYDAAVGSSSSTSSPPLPFQTNFASLSLHMSDRLRLVQFPDDDVAAVRALIRQVWREGIQAERPYSVSHEFKLRGRPWSGSGTGPYAVPAILLVRELFACLYARGWIMTASTDISRKEFDKDTLIFRRGGPSLPPASWMAVSFKQGDKMRLLGAPPGLVAAVGDVLASMRLLQARTEKDAAMDQYEFKLYGYPWSATGEETMRTRLLVLRLVEVLERHGWSLYASIDQNSGPSGDSSYSETDCWYCVKSSDWTPGSIIIHR
;
A
#
# COMPACT_ATOMS: atom_id res chain seq x y z
N MET A 1 -6.84 -71.13 26.52
CA MET A 1 -7.07 -72.57 26.28
C MET A 1 -8.30 -72.63 25.38
N THR A 2 -8.27 -73.02 24.12
CA THR A 2 -7.40 -73.94 23.38
C THR A 2 -7.55 -73.65 21.88
N ASP A 3 -6.43 -73.75 21.18
CA ASP A 3 -6.23 -74.32 19.84
C ASP A 3 -7.01 -73.84 18.60
N THR A 4 -6.24 -73.39 17.60
CA THR A 4 -6.56 -73.61 16.19
C THR A 4 -5.27 -73.98 15.46
N LYS A 5 -5.22 -75.19 14.90
CA LYS A 5 -4.06 -75.77 14.22
C LYS A 5 -4.43 -76.09 12.76
N THR A 6 -3.59 -75.59 11.84
CA THR A 6 -3.09 -76.18 10.57
C THR A 6 -4.01 -76.50 9.39
N LEU A 7 -3.54 -76.16 8.17
CA LEU A 7 -2.90 -77.05 7.16
C LEU A 7 -2.47 -76.21 5.92
N PRO A 8 -1.70 -76.71 4.91
CA PRO A 8 -0.24 -76.83 4.91
C PRO A 8 0.46 -76.20 3.67
N ALA A 9 1.79 -76.34 3.63
CA ALA A 9 2.71 -75.83 2.61
C ALA A 9 2.79 -76.67 1.32
N ALA A 10 3.18 -76.03 0.21
CA ALA A 10 3.75 -76.69 -0.96
C ALA A 10 4.92 -75.89 -1.55
N SER A 11 6.00 -76.61 -1.83
CA SER A 11 7.30 -76.18 -2.32
C SER A 11 7.38 -76.12 -3.85
N HIS A 12 8.08 -75.13 -4.41
CA HIS A 12 8.68 -75.25 -5.74
C HIS A 12 10.09 -74.63 -5.77
N LYS A 13 11.07 -75.44 -6.17
CA LYS A 13 12.45 -75.07 -6.54
C LYS A 13 12.54 -74.77 -8.04
N ALA A 14 13.30 -73.76 -8.42
CA ALA A 14 14.13 -73.60 -9.65
C ALA A 14 14.54 -72.10 -9.72
N SER A 15 15.67 -71.62 -10.22
CA SER A 15 16.88 -72.16 -10.85
C SER A 15 17.91 -71.01 -10.83
N SER A 16 19.19 -71.34 -10.70
CA SER A 16 20.34 -70.46 -10.61
C SER A 16 20.71 -69.76 -11.93
N GLY A 17 20.98 -68.45 -11.87
CA GLY A 17 21.75 -67.70 -12.87
C GLY A 17 22.73 -66.75 -12.16
N PRO A 18 23.95 -66.52 -12.68
CA PRO A 18 24.95 -65.71 -11.98
C PRO A 18 24.59 -64.20 -12.02
N PRO A 19 24.88 -63.43 -10.95
CA PRO A 19 24.67 -61.99 -10.94
C PRO A 19 25.71 -61.25 -11.81
N PRO A 20 25.35 -60.12 -12.42
CA PRO A 20 26.28 -59.29 -13.19
C PRO A 20 27.33 -58.60 -12.29
N PRO A 21 28.52 -58.27 -12.83
CA PRO A 21 29.68 -57.81 -12.06
C PRO A 21 29.50 -56.40 -11.49
N ALA A 22 29.98 -56.21 -10.25
CA ALA A 22 30.06 -54.92 -9.57
C ALA A 22 31.15 -54.06 -10.22
N TYR A 23 30.82 -52.80 -10.53
CA TYR A 23 31.80 -51.80 -10.95
C TYR A 23 32.36 -51.11 -9.70
N ASP A 24 33.66 -51.25 -9.48
CA ASP A 24 34.39 -50.53 -8.43
C ASP A 24 34.47 -49.03 -8.80
N ALA A 25 34.02 -48.18 -7.88
CA ALA A 25 34.16 -46.74 -7.98
C ALA A 25 35.51 -46.31 -7.40
N ALA A 26 36.35 -45.70 -8.23
CA ALA A 26 37.46 -44.87 -7.78
C ALA A 26 37.56 -43.63 -8.69
N VAL A 27 37.01 -42.50 -8.24
CA VAL A 27 37.44 -41.19 -8.75
C VAL A 27 37.35 -40.12 -7.65
N GLY A 28 38.52 -39.60 -7.29
CA GLY A 28 38.81 -38.17 -7.12
C GLY A 28 37.89 -37.36 -6.21
N SER A 29 38.34 -37.14 -4.99
CA SER A 29 37.84 -36.09 -4.09
C SER A 29 38.18 -34.70 -4.64
N SER A 30 37.16 -33.97 -5.08
CA SER A 30 37.17 -32.50 -5.13
C SER A 30 35.90 -32.01 -4.46
N SER A 31 35.96 -31.81 -3.14
CA SER A 31 34.87 -31.28 -2.33
C SER A 31 34.68 -29.78 -2.62
N SER A 32 33.94 -29.45 -3.68
CA SER A 32 33.24 -28.17 -3.75
C SER A 32 31.96 -28.31 -2.93
N THR A 33 32.00 -27.89 -1.66
CA THR A 33 30.80 -27.69 -0.84
C THR A 33 30.02 -26.51 -1.40
N SER A 34 29.25 -26.74 -2.47
CA SER A 34 28.18 -25.82 -2.85
C SER A 34 27.07 -25.98 -1.81
N SER A 35 26.99 -25.07 -0.85
CA SER A 35 25.79 -24.91 -0.03
C SER A 35 24.58 -24.83 -0.96
N PRO A 36 23.48 -25.54 -0.67
CA PRO A 36 22.27 -25.40 -1.47
C PRO A 36 21.86 -23.91 -1.46
N PRO A 37 21.46 -23.34 -2.62
CA PRO A 37 21.01 -21.96 -2.64
C PRO A 37 19.88 -21.79 -1.62
N LEU A 38 20.03 -20.83 -0.71
CA LEU A 38 18.99 -20.50 0.25
C LEU A 38 17.69 -20.24 -0.52
N PRO A 39 16.54 -20.76 -0.04
CA PRO A 39 15.27 -20.51 -0.72
C PRO A 39 15.02 -19.01 -0.77
N PHE A 40 14.48 -18.54 -1.89
CA PHE A 40 14.06 -17.15 -2.02
C PHE A 40 13.08 -16.79 -0.89
N GLN A 41 13.45 -15.84 -0.04
CA GLN A 41 12.62 -15.36 1.06
C GLN A 41 12.19 -13.92 0.77
N THR A 42 10.88 -13.70 0.68
CA THR A 42 10.32 -12.35 0.62
C THR A 42 10.09 -11.85 2.03
N ASN A 43 10.66 -10.69 2.35
CA ASN A 43 10.42 -10.04 3.64
C ASN A 43 9.23 -9.09 3.51
N PHE A 44 8.32 -9.17 4.47
CA PHE A 44 7.16 -8.28 4.57
C PHE A 44 7.26 -7.44 5.84
N ALA A 45 6.71 -6.25 5.78
CA ALA A 45 6.54 -5.35 6.92
C ALA A 45 5.17 -4.68 6.84
N SER A 46 4.68 -4.14 7.95
CA SER A 46 3.40 -3.43 7.94
C SER A 46 3.44 -2.12 8.69
N LEU A 47 2.72 -1.13 8.15
CA LEU A 47 2.46 0.16 8.75
C LEU A 47 0.96 0.28 8.97
N SER A 48 0.54 0.73 10.15
CA SER A 48 -0.88 0.89 10.45
C SER A 48 -1.14 2.16 11.26
N LEU A 49 -2.33 2.74 11.05
CA LEU A 49 -2.80 3.94 11.71
C LEU A 49 -3.74 3.55 12.85
N HIS A 50 -3.53 4.12 14.05
CA HIS A 50 -4.25 3.71 15.26
C HIS A 50 -4.80 4.90 16.03
N MET A 51 -6.00 4.72 16.58
CA MET A 51 -6.70 5.74 17.35
C MET A 51 -6.78 7.06 16.55
N SER A 52 -6.54 8.20 17.21
CA SER A 52 -6.49 9.53 16.61
C SER A 52 -5.11 9.99 16.16
N ASP A 53 -4.03 9.38 16.68
CA ASP A 53 -2.68 9.96 16.62
C ASP A 53 -1.52 8.97 16.68
N ARG A 54 -1.74 7.67 16.48
CA ARG A 54 -0.68 6.66 16.56
C ARG A 54 -0.35 6.04 15.21
N LEU A 55 0.94 5.78 15.00
CA LEU A 55 1.48 5.04 13.87
C LEU A 55 2.23 3.83 14.42
N ARG A 56 2.01 2.65 13.85
CA ARG A 56 2.71 1.42 14.24
C ARG A 56 3.43 0.80 13.07
N LEU A 57 4.67 0.38 13.30
CA LEU A 57 5.54 -0.32 12.36
C LEU A 57 5.81 -1.74 12.86
N VAL A 58 5.62 -2.75 12.01
CA VAL A 58 5.88 -4.16 12.32
C VAL A 58 6.87 -4.73 11.31
N GLN A 59 7.91 -5.42 11.78
CA GLN A 59 8.96 -6.06 10.97
C GLN A 59 9.80 -5.11 10.08
N PHE A 60 9.76 -3.80 10.34
CA PHE A 60 10.72 -2.88 9.75
C PHE A 60 12.06 -2.94 10.52
N PRO A 61 13.22 -3.04 9.83
CA PRO A 61 14.54 -2.86 10.41
C PRO A 61 14.69 -1.53 11.16
N ASP A 62 15.56 -1.48 12.17
CA ASP A 62 15.77 -0.29 13.01
C ASP A 62 16.17 0.95 12.20
N ASP A 63 16.95 0.78 11.13
CA ASP A 63 17.32 1.86 10.22
C ASP A 63 16.11 2.43 9.46
N ASP A 64 15.14 1.58 9.10
CA ASP A 64 13.90 1.99 8.44
C ASP A 64 12.98 2.72 9.43
N VAL A 65 12.90 2.23 10.68
CA VAL A 65 12.19 2.91 11.78
C VAL A 65 12.82 4.29 12.05
N ALA A 66 14.15 4.39 12.01
CA ALA A 66 14.86 5.65 12.20
C ALA A 66 14.62 6.64 11.06
N ALA A 67 14.56 6.18 9.81
CA ALA A 67 14.20 7.01 8.68
C ALA A 67 12.75 7.54 8.80
N VAL A 68 11.80 6.69 9.20
CA VAL A 68 10.41 7.11 9.46
C VAL A 68 10.34 8.14 10.58
N ARG A 69 11.10 7.95 11.68
CA ARG A 69 11.18 8.92 12.78
C ARG A 69 11.68 10.29 12.30
N ALA A 70 12.73 10.31 11.50
CA ALA A 70 13.30 11.54 10.95
C ALA A 70 12.30 12.26 10.02
N LEU A 71 11.66 11.50 9.14
CA LEU A 71 10.60 11.99 8.25
C LEU A 71 9.46 12.64 9.04
N ILE A 72 8.91 11.95 10.05
CA ILE A 72 7.80 12.49 10.85
C ILE A 72 8.21 13.84 11.46
N ARG A 73 9.41 13.95 12.03
CA ARG A 73 9.89 15.21 12.61
C ARG A 73 10.05 16.33 11.59
N GLN A 74 10.34 15.99 10.34
CA GLN A 74 10.50 16.94 9.24
C GLN A 74 9.15 17.44 8.71
N VAL A 75 8.18 16.53 8.50
CA VAL A 75 6.96 16.84 7.74
C VAL A 75 5.73 17.07 8.62
N TRP A 76 5.71 16.47 9.81
CA TRP A 76 4.62 16.68 10.78
C TRP A 76 5.00 17.81 11.74
N ARG A 77 4.47 19.01 11.48
CA ARG A 77 4.79 20.25 12.22
C ARG A 77 4.69 20.11 13.74
N GLU A 78 3.69 19.40 14.23
CA GLU A 78 3.49 19.20 15.68
C GLU A 78 4.49 18.20 16.27
N GLY A 79 5.12 17.38 15.44
CA GLY A 79 6.15 16.42 15.83
C GLY A 79 5.64 15.19 16.59
N ILE A 80 6.60 14.45 17.16
CA ILE A 80 6.34 13.21 17.91
C ILE A 80 6.10 13.58 19.39
N GLN A 81 4.99 13.10 19.95
CA GLN A 81 4.67 13.21 21.37
C GLN A 81 5.42 12.17 22.20
N ALA A 82 5.40 10.91 21.75
CA ALA A 82 6.04 9.80 22.43
C ALA A 82 6.39 8.70 21.44
N GLU A 83 7.34 7.85 21.84
CA GLU A 83 7.82 6.75 21.02
C GLU A 83 8.16 5.57 21.93
N ARG A 84 7.74 4.36 21.57
CA ARG A 84 7.97 3.16 22.39
C ARG A 84 7.86 1.86 21.60
N PRO A 85 8.48 0.78 22.07
CA PRO A 85 8.04 -0.56 21.75
C PRO A 85 6.59 -0.77 22.21
N TYR A 86 5.78 -1.44 21.39
CA TYR A 86 4.41 -1.84 21.71
C TYR A 86 4.15 -3.23 21.14
N SER A 87 4.21 -4.26 22.00
CA SER A 87 4.18 -5.66 21.57
C SER A 87 5.24 -5.92 20.48
N VAL A 88 4.86 -6.53 19.36
CA VAL A 88 5.71 -6.80 18.19
C VAL A 88 5.91 -5.60 17.26
N SER A 89 5.43 -4.41 17.65
CA SER A 89 5.47 -3.20 16.84
C SER A 89 6.28 -2.09 17.49
N HIS A 90 6.78 -1.17 16.67
CA HIS A 90 7.31 0.11 17.09
C HIS A 90 6.23 1.18 16.94
N GLU A 91 5.88 1.88 18.02
CA GLU A 91 4.77 2.84 18.05
C GLU A 91 5.29 4.28 18.16
N PHE A 92 4.87 5.12 17.22
CA PHE A 92 4.95 6.58 17.34
C PHE A 92 3.60 7.14 17.73
N LYS A 93 3.57 7.95 18.79
CA LYS A 93 2.43 8.82 19.11
C LYS A 93 2.75 10.23 18.62
N LEU A 94 1.93 10.75 17.71
CA LEU A 94 2.06 12.08 17.14
C LEU A 94 1.40 13.11 18.05
N ARG A 95 1.91 14.34 18.08
CA ARG A 95 1.18 15.46 18.68
C ARG A 95 0.03 15.87 17.76
N GLY A 96 -1.10 16.26 18.34
CA GLY A 96 -2.33 16.57 17.59
C GLY A 96 -3.18 15.33 17.31
N ARG A 97 -4.04 15.40 16.28
CA ARG A 97 -4.97 14.32 15.93
C ARG A 97 -5.04 14.12 14.41
N PRO A 98 -3.96 13.65 13.77
CA PRO A 98 -3.89 13.49 12.31
C PRO A 98 -4.94 12.54 11.74
N TRP A 99 -5.37 11.56 12.53
CA TRP A 99 -6.29 10.50 12.10
C TRP A 99 -7.73 10.74 12.57
N SER A 100 -8.06 11.94 13.02
CA SER A 100 -9.40 12.32 13.47
C SER A 100 -10.00 13.45 12.65
N GLY A 101 -11.32 13.40 12.50
CA GLY A 101 -12.13 14.48 11.94
C GLY A 101 -12.91 14.02 10.71
N SER A 102 -13.51 14.97 10.00
CA SER A 102 -14.25 14.75 8.75
C SER A 102 -13.39 14.99 7.48
N GLY A 103 -12.06 15.03 7.63
CA GLY A 103 -11.15 15.46 6.57
C GLY A 103 -11.27 16.94 6.18
N THR A 104 -11.79 17.80 7.06
CA THR A 104 -11.99 19.25 6.81
C THR A 104 -11.31 20.17 7.82
N GLY A 105 -10.73 19.60 8.88
CA GLY A 105 -10.03 20.35 9.93
C GLY A 105 -8.58 20.73 9.58
N PRO A 106 -7.87 21.42 10.51
CA PRO A 106 -6.49 21.89 10.28
C PRO A 106 -5.50 20.75 10.02
N TYR A 107 -5.81 19.52 10.45
CA TYR A 107 -4.97 18.34 10.22
C TYR A 107 -5.27 17.60 8.92
N ALA A 108 -6.35 17.94 8.19
CA ALA A 108 -6.80 17.14 7.05
C ALA A 108 -5.75 17.05 5.94
N VAL A 109 -5.24 18.19 5.46
CA VAL A 109 -4.20 18.21 4.42
C VAL A 109 -2.85 17.75 4.98
N PRO A 110 -2.37 18.24 6.15
CA PRO A 110 -1.12 17.76 6.72
C PRO A 110 -1.05 16.24 6.93
N ALA A 111 -2.15 15.59 7.33
CA ALA A 111 -2.18 14.13 7.54
C ALA A 111 -2.05 13.36 6.22
N ILE A 112 -2.70 13.83 5.15
CA ILE A 112 -2.56 13.25 3.80
C ILE A 112 -1.12 13.42 3.31
N LEU A 113 -0.52 14.60 3.49
CA LEU A 113 0.87 14.82 3.13
C LEU A 113 1.82 13.93 3.94
N LEU A 114 1.59 13.73 5.24
CA LEU A 114 2.38 12.81 6.05
C LEU A 114 2.36 11.38 5.51
N VAL A 115 1.20 10.85 5.12
CA VAL A 115 1.09 9.50 4.55
C VAL A 115 1.74 9.43 3.16
N ARG A 116 1.59 10.47 2.32
CA ARG A 116 2.32 10.58 1.03
C ARG A 116 3.83 10.47 1.22
N GLU A 117 4.37 11.22 2.19
CA GLU A 117 5.80 11.22 2.48
C GLU A 117 6.27 9.91 3.12
N LEU A 118 5.43 9.23 3.92
CA LEU A 118 5.72 7.89 4.43
C LEU A 118 5.89 6.90 3.28
N PHE A 119 5.02 6.97 2.26
CA PHE A 119 5.17 6.14 1.07
C PHE A 119 6.45 6.44 0.29
N ALA A 120 6.74 7.73 0.05
CA ALA A 120 7.96 8.13 -0.64
C ALA A 120 9.22 7.63 0.09
N CYS A 121 9.26 7.78 1.42
CA CYS A 121 10.35 7.32 2.26
C CYS A 121 10.51 5.79 2.21
N LEU A 122 9.43 5.04 2.38
CA LEU A 122 9.47 3.58 2.35
C LEU A 122 9.86 3.05 0.96
N TYR A 123 9.32 3.63 -0.11
CA TYR A 123 9.66 3.28 -1.48
C TYR A 123 11.14 3.53 -1.80
N ALA A 124 11.68 4.70 -1.43
CA ALA A 124 13.10 5.01 -1.61
C ALA A 124 14.02 4.03 -0.86
N ARG A 125 13.50 3.34 0.15
CA ARG A 125 14.20 2.32 0.95
C ARG A 125 13.93 0.89 0.47
N GLY A 126 13.27 0.74 -0.67
CA GLY A 126 12.99 -0.55 -1.28
C GLY A 126 11.76 -1.25 -0.70
N TRP A 127 10.87 -0.56 0.00
CA TRP A 127 9.59 -1.13 0.43
C TRP A 127 8.48 -0.77 -0.55
N ILE A 128 7.85 -1.80 -1.12
CA ILE A 128 6.79 -1.65 -2.11
C ILE A 128 5.47 -2.10 -1.47
N MET A 129 4.46 -1.24 -1.52
CA MET A 129 3.14 -1.56 -1.00
C MET A 129 2.51 -2.67 -1.83
N THR A 130 1.98 -3.67 -1.15
CA THR A 130 1.32 -4.82 -1.78
C THR A 130 -0.19 -4.75 -1.61
N ALA A 131 -0.66 -4.29 -0.45
CA ALA A 131 -2.08 -4.18 -0.15
C ALA A 131 -2.33 -3.16 0.97
N SER A 132 -3.47 -2.48 0.91
CA SER A 132 -4.19 -1.95 2.07
C SER A 132 -5.28 -2.94 2.44
N THR A 133 -5.46 -3.19 3.74
CA THR A 133 -6.52 -4.07 4.22
C THR A 133 -7.02 -3.59 5.56
N ASP A 134 -8.34 -3.58 5.71
CA ASP A 134 -8.98 -3.51 7.01
C ASP A 134 -9.06 -4.93 7.59
N ILE A 135 -8.39 -5.13 8.72
CA ILE A 135 -8.31 -6.42 9.43
C ILE A 135 -8.93 -6.34 10.82
N SER A 136 -9.53 -5.21 11.17
CA SER A 136 -10.21 -5.03 12.44
C SER A 136 -11.73 -4.99 12.21
N ARG A 137 -12.48 -5.15 13.31
CA ARG A 137 -13.92 -4.91 13.33
C ARG A 137 -14.24 -3.81 14.33
N LYS A 138 -13.22 -3.02 14.67
CA LYS A 138 -13.29 -2.10 15.78
C LYS A 138 -13.75 -0.78 15.19
N GLU A 139 -14.80 -0.20 15.75
CA GLU A 139 -15.22 1.15 15.38
C GLU A 139 -14.01 2.09 15.34
N PHE A 140 -13.88 2.85 14.24
CA PHE A 140 -12.78 3.78 13.97
C PHE A 140 -11.43 3.13 13.59
N ASP A 141 -11.44 1.85 13.19
CA ASP A 141 -10.30 1.21 12.53
C ASP A 141 -9.97 1.87 11.19
N LYS A 142 -8.77 1.56 10.72
CA LYS A 142 -8.11 2.14 9.55
C LYS A 142 -7.32 1.04 8.89
N ASP A 143 -6.93 1.29 7.65
CA ASP A 143 -6.18 0.29 6.90
C ASP A 143 -4.83 -0.05 7.54
N THR A 144 -4.53 -1.34 7.53
CA THR A 144 -3.17 -1.86 7.66
C THR A 144 -2.54 -1.93 6.28
N LEU A 145 -1.37 -1.32 6.14
CA LEU A 145 -0.61 -1.27 4.89
C LEU A 145 0.47 -2.33 4.94
N ILE A 146 0.47 -3.24 3.97
CA ILE A 146 1.43 -4.33 3.85
C ILE A 146 2.46 -3.95 2.78
N PHE A 147 3.74 -4.06 3.13
CA PHE A 147 4.86 -3.78 2.25
C PHE A 147 5.70 -5.03 2.07
N ARG A 148 6.15 -5.25 0.83
CA ARG A 148 7.17 -6.25 0.50
C ARG A 148 8.51 -5.53 0.30
N ARG A 149 9.60 -6.15 0.74
CA ARG A 149 10.94 -5.70 0.36
C ARG A 149 11.17 -5.99 -1.12
N GLY A 150 11.28 -4.93 -1.90
CA GLY A 150 11.65 -4.95 -3.31
C GLY A 150 13.13 -5.29 -3.54
N GLY A 151 13.47 -5.53 -4.80
CA GLY A 151 14.85 -5.76 -5.24
C GLY A 151 15.71 -4.48 -5.17
N PRO A 152 17.03 -4.60 -5.38
CA PRO A 152 18.03 -3.61 -4.93
C PRO A 152 18.05 -2.26 -5.67
N SER A 153 17.10 -1.93 -6.54
CA SER A 153 17.03 -0.60 -7.16
C SER A 153 15.64 -0.31 -7.69
N LEU A 154 14.85 0.44 -6.91
CA LEU A 154 13.66 1.10 -7.45
C LEU A 154 14.10 2.45 -8.05
N PRO A 155 13.63 2.79 -9.27
CA PRO A 155 13.93 4.11 -9.83
C PRO A 155 13.34 5.20 -8.92
N PRO A 156 13.95 6.38 -8.86
CA PRO A 156 13.36 7.52 -8.15
C PRO A 156 11.92 7.77 -8.61
N ALA A 157 11.05 8.19 -7.70
CA ALA A 157 9.64 8.40 -8.01
C ALA A 157 9.12 9.69 -7.39
N SER A 158 8.19 10.34 -8.09
CA SER A 158 7.41 11.47 -7.61
C SER A 158 6.09 10.99 -7.02
N TRP A 159 5.57 11.74 -6.05
CA TRP A 159 4.40 11.36 -5.26
C TRP A 159 3.40 12.50 -5.19
N MET A 160 2.11 12.16 -5.29
CA MET A 160 1.01 13.08 -5.05
C MET A 160 -0.14 12.36 -4.37
N ALA A 161 -1.12 13.12 -3.87
CA ALA A 161 -2.33 12.56 -3.31
C ALA A 161 -3.59 13.18 -3.93
N VAL A 162 -4.66 12.39 -4.00
CA VAL A 162 -6.01 12.83 -4.35
C VAL A 162 -6.91 12.57 -3.16
N SER A 163 -7.69 13.56 -2.75
CA SER A 163 -8.66 13.40 -1.68
C SER A 163 -10.06 13.81 -2.14
N PHE A 164 -11.06 13.03 -1.78
CA PHE A 164 -12.47 13.33 -2.01
C PHE A 164 -13.08 13.80 -0.68
N LYS A 165 -13.84 14.90 -0.67
CA LYS A 165 -14.35 15.53 0.56
C LYS A 165 -15.70 16.20 0.35
N GLN A 166 -16.44 16.34 1.46
CA GLN A 166 -17.69 17.13 1.54
C GLN A 166 -18.75 16.78 0.47
N GLY A 167 -18.78 15.54 -0.01
CA GLY A 167 -19.72 15.07 -1.03
C GLY A 167 -19.41 15.53 -2.47
N ASP A 168 -18.73 16.66 -2.64
CA ASP A 168 -18.61 17.33 -3.95
C ASP A 168 -17.26 18.02 -4.22
N LYS A 169 -16.26 17.82 -3.37
CA LYS A 169 -14.91 18.39 -3.55
C LYS A 169 -13.88 17.32 -3.79
N MET A 170 -12.96 17.60 -4.68
CA MET A 170 -11.77 16.79 -4.92
C MET A 170 -10.54 17.69 -4.83
N ARG A 171 -9.48 17.22 -4.17
CA ARG A 171 -8.20 17.94 -4.11
C ARG A 171 -7.08 17.12 -4.72
N LEU A 172 -6.18 17.81 -5.42
CA LEU A 172 -4.90 17.29 -5.87
C LEU A 172 -3.80 17.95 -5.04
N LEU A 173 -2.94 17.16 -4.40
CA LEU A 173 -1.89 17.61 -3.50
C LEU A 173 -0.52 17.16 -4.03
N GLY A 174 0.26 18.11 -4.56
CA GLY A 174 1.54 17.80 -5.23
C GLY A 174 1.42 17.45 -6.72
N ALA A 175 0.30 17.81 -7.36
CA ALA A 175 0.08 17.52 -8.78
C ALA A 175 0.65 18.63 -9.67
N PRO A 176 1.38 18.30 -10.76
CA PRO A 176 1.94 19.30 -11.66
C PRO A 176 0.84 20.03 -12.44
N PRO A 177 1.02 21.32 -12.79
CA PRO A 177 -0.04 22.13 -13.42
C PRO A 177 -0.69 21.52 -14.66
N GLY A 178 0.10 20.82 -15.49
CA GLY A 178 -0.41 20.14 -16.68
C GLY A 178 -1.40 19.01 -16.37
N LEU A 179 -1.18 18.24 -15.29
CA LEU A 179 -2.12 17.23 -14.84
C LEU A 179 -3.38 17.88 -14.26
N VAL A 180 -3.22 18.96 -13.49
CA VAL A 180 -4.36 19.69 -12.91
C VAL A 180 -5.26 20.25 -14.01
N ALA A 181 -4.69 20.79 -15.10
CA ALA A 181 -5.45 21.21 -16.27
C ALA A 181 -6.22 20.03 -16.92
N ALA A 182 -5.54 18.91 -17.17
CA ALA A 182 -6.15 17.74 -17.80
C ALA A 182 -7.29 17.13 -16.96
N VAL A 183 -7.15 17.10 -15.63
CA VAL A 183 -8.24 16.69 -14.72
C VAL A 183 -9.41 17.68 -14.82
N GLY A 184 -9.14 18.98 -14.88
CA GLY A 184 -10.16 20.01 -15.10
C GLY A 184 -10.95 19.78 -16.40
N ASP A 185 -10.25 19.45 -17.50
CA ASP A 185 -10.87 19.18 -18.80
C ASP A 185 -11.76 17.92 -18.76
N VAL A 186 -11.32 16.86 -18.09
CA VAL A 186 -12.14 15.66 -17.85
C VAL A 186 -13.42 16.03 -17.10
N LEU A 187 -13.31 16.75 -15.98
CA LEU A 187 -14.48 17.16 -15.19
C LEU A 187 -15.42 18.08 -15.98
N ALA A 188 -14.88 18.99 -16.79
CA ALA A 188 -15.67 19.87 -17.65
C ALA A 188 -16.40 19.10 -18.75
N SER A 189 -15.73 18.15 -19.41
CA SER A 189 -16.34 17.30 -20.44
C SER A 189 -17.49 16.44 -19.90
N MET A 190 -17.39 16.02 -18.64
CA MET A 190 -18.45 15.30 -17.93
C MET A 190 -19.55 16.23 -17.37
N ARG A 191 -19.43 17.56 -17.58
CA ARG A 191 -20.31 18.60 -17.03
C ARG A 191 -20.38 18.60 -15.50
N LEU A 192 -19.29 18.19 -14.86
CA LEU A 192 -19.16 18.13 -13.40
C LEU A 192 -18.41 19.32 -12.83
N LEU A 193 -17.54 19.98 -13.58
CA LEU A 193 -16.72 21.08 -13.05
C LEU A 193 -17.58 22.31 -12.72
N GLN A 194 -17.68 22.66 -11.43
CA GLN A 194 -18.31 23.89 -10.95
C GLN A 194 -17.28 25.01 -10.76
N ALA A 195 -16.14 24.70 -10.12
CA ALA A 195 -15.05 25.65 -9.94
C ALA A 195 -13.71 24.93 -9.73
N ARG A 196 -12.62 25.62 -10.08
CA ARG A 196 -11.25 25.24 -9.73
C ARG A 196 -10.65 26.35 -8.88
N THR A 197 -10.04 25.99 -7.75
CA THR A 197 -9.35 26.92 -6.84
C THR A 197 -7.94 26.42 -6.57
N GLU A 198 -6.96 27.31 -6.64
CA GLU A 198 -5.62 27.08 -6.11
C GLU A 198 -5.62 27.45 -4.62
N LYS A 199 -5.49 26.46 -3.73
CA LYS A 199 -5.57 26.66 -2.28
C LYS A 199 -4.23 27.13 -1.72
N ASP A 200 -3.15 26.59 -2.25
CA ASP A 200 -1.79 26.95 -1.89
C ASP A 200 -0.87 26.65 -3.08
N ALA A 201 -0.48 27.71 -3.80
CA ALA A 201 0.38 27.63 -4.97
C ALA A 201 1.80 27.17 -4.62
N ALA A 202 2.29 27.51 -3.42
CA ALA A 202 3.64 27.15 -2.99
C ALA A 202 3.76 25.65 -2.65
N MET A 203 2.62 24.99 -2.41
CA MET A 203 2.53 23.58 -2.01
C MET A 203 1.81 22.71 -3.05
N ASP A 204 1.58 23.21 -4.25
CA ASP A 204 0.89 22.53 -5.35
C ASP A 204 -0.47 21.94 -4.92
N GLN A 205 -1.29 22.74 -4.23
CA GLN A 205 -2.59 22.32 -3.72
C GLN A 205 -3.74 22.93 -4.51
N TYR A 206 -4.49 22.06 -5.20
CA TYR A 206 -5.61 22.44 -6.04
C TYR A 206 -6.90 21.78 -5.56
N GLU A 207 -8.01 22.51 -5.59
CA GLU A 207 -9.35 22.02 -5.27
C GLU A 207 -10.28 22.20 -6.47
N PHE A 208 -11.03 21.14 -6.78
CA PHE A 208 -12.13 21.14 -7.72
C PHE A 208 -13.43 21.02 -6.94
N LYS A 209 -14.34 21.96 -7.17
CA LYS A 209 -15.73 21.88 -6.75
C LYS A 209 -16.54 21.28 -7.90
N LEU A 210 -17.36 20.29 -7.58
CA LEU A 210 -18.18 19.57 -8.55
C LEU A 210 -19.66 19.93 -8.42
N TYR A 211 -20.40 19.88 -9.53
CA TYR A 211 -21.86 19.87 -9.53
C TYR A 211 -22.38 18.53 -9.01
N GLY A 212 -23.49 18.57 -8.25
CA GLY A 212 -24.03 17.39 -7.56
C GLY A 212 -23.16 16.94 -6.38
N TYR A 213 -23.37 15.70 -5.92
CA TYR A 213 -22.64 15.10 -4.80
C TYR A 213 -22.07 13.73 -5.16
N PRO A 214 -21.11 13.63 -6.10
CA PRO A 214 -20.58 12.35 -6.57
C PRO A 214 -20.02 11.48 -5.44
N TRP A 215 -19.45 12.08 -4.39
CA TRP A 215 -18.87 11.37 -3.24
C TRP A 215 -19.92 10.98 -2.19
N SER A 216 -21.20 11.25 -2.45
CA SER A 216 -22.34 10.82 -1.64
C SER A 216 -23.50 10.38 -2.55
N ALA A 217 -23.16 9.88 -3.74
CA ALA A 217 -24.11 9.50 -4.76
C ALA A 217 -25.00 8.33 -4.31
N THR A 218 -26.25 8.32 -4.79
CA THR A 218 -27.22 7.23 -4.56
C THR A 218 -27.87 6.80 -5.87
N GLY A 219 -28.45 5.60 -5.91
CA GLY A 219 -29.13 5.09 -7.12
C GLY A 219 -28.24 5.09 -8.37
N GLU A 220 -28.75 5.61 -9.48
CA GLU A 220 -28.03 5.64 -10.77
C GLU A 220 -26.79 6.54 -10.76
N GLU A 221 -26.75 7.57 -9.93
CA GLU A 221 -25.59 8.47 -9.81
C GLU A 221 -24.33 7.73 -9.34
N THR A 222 -24.51 6.60 -8.65
CA THR A 222 -23.40 5.74 -8.23
C THR A 222 -22.64 5.15 -9.41
N MET A 223 -23.31 4.89 -10.55
CA MET A 223 -22.65 4.41 -11.78
C MET A 223 -21.94 5.54 -12.51
N ARG A 224 -22.51 6.75 -12.50
CA ARG A 224 -21.82 7.95 -13.03
C ARG A 224 -20.56 8.26 -12.24
N THR A 225 -20.59 8.08 -10.93
CA THR A 225 -19.42 8.23 -10.04
C THR A 225 -18.34 7.19 -10.35
N ARG A 226 -18.72 5.93 -10.61
CA ARG A 226 -17.77 4.90 -11.05
C ARG A 226 -17.14 5.24 -12.41
N LEU A 227 -17.92 5.76 -13.36
CA LEU A 227 -17.38 6.25 -14.62
C LEU A 227 -16.41 7.41 -14.41
N LEU A 228 -16.72 8.36 -13.51
CA LEU A 228 -15.80 9.44 -13.14
C LEU A 228 -14.48 8.87 -12.59
N VAL A 229 -14.54 7.91 -11.67
CA VAL A 229 -13.36 7.22 -11.12
C VAL A 229 -12.50 6.60 -12.23
N LEU A 230 -13.12 5.91 -13.20
CA LEU A 230 -12.40 5.34 -14.35
C LEU A 230 -11.72 6.44 -15.18
N ARG A 231 -12.41 7.53 -15.50
CA ARG A 231 -11.83 8.65 -16.25
C ARG A 231 -10.69 9.34 -15.51
N LEU A 232 -10.77 9.41 -14.18
CA LEU A 232 -9.70 9.93 -13.33
C LEU A 232 -8.45 9.04 -13.41
N VAL A 233 -8.59 7.73 -13.27
CA VAL A 233 -7.44 6.81 -13.39
C VAL A 233 -6.85 6.87 -14.81
N GLU A 234 -7.68 6.89 -15.86
CA GLU A 234 -7.21 7.05 -17.24
C GLU A 234 -6.40 8.33 -17.49
N VAL A 235 -6.80 9.46 -16.88
CA VAL A 235 -6.04 10.73 -17.05
C VAL A 235 -4.77 10.74 -16.21
N LEU A 236 -4.78 10.12 -15.02
CA LEU A 236 -3.57 9.92 -14.23
C LEU A 236 -2.53 9.14 -15.05
N GLU A 237 -2.94 8.01 -15.64
CA GLU A 237 -2.02 7.14 -16.37
C GLU A 237 -1.48 7.79 -17.65
N ARG A 238 -2.31 8.54 -18.39
CA ARG A 238 -1.87 9.32 -19.55
C ARG A 238 -0.77 10.34 -19.21
N HIS A 239 -0.70 10.78 -17.95
CA HIS A 239 0.33 11.68 -17.45
C HIS A 239 1.45 10.96 -16.66
N GLY A 240 1.47 9.62 -16.66
CA GLY A 240 2.50 8.79 -16.03
C GLY A 240 2.28 8.53 -14.55
N TRP A 241 1.10 8.84 -14.02
CA TRP A 241 0.77 8.61 -12.62
C TRP A 241 -0.03 7.32 -12.46
N SER A 242 0.47 6.42 -11.63
CA SER A 242 -0.25 5.22 -11.20
C SER A 242 -0.97 5.49 -9.88
N LEU A 243 -2.19 4.99 -9.72
CA LEU A 243 -2.78 4.79 -8.41
C LEU A 243 -1.94 3.75 -7.66
N TYR A 244 -1.31 4.14 -6.56
CA TYR A 244 -0.44 3.28 -5.74
C TYR A 244 -1.21 2.69 -4.56
N ALA A 245 -2.05 3.50 -3.92
CA ALA A 245 -2.86 3.08 -2.78
C ALA A 245 -4.18 3.86 -2.71
N SER A 246 -5.23 3.20 -2.25
CA SER A 246 -6.45 3.82 -1.72
C SER A 246 -6.51 3.48 -0.24
N ILE A 247 -6.59 4.49 0.62
CA ILE A 247 -6.49 4.30 2.07
C ILE A 247 -7.61 5.03 2.80
N ASP A 248 -8.31 4.30 3.66
CA ASP A 248 -9.05 4.90 4.77
C ASP A 248 -8.09 5.22 5.93
N GLN A 249 -7.79 6.51 6.06
CA GLN A 249 -6.85 7.01 7.06
C GLN A 249 -7.50 7.83 8.17
N ASN A 250 -8.83 7.93 8.20
CA ASN A 250 -9.50 8.85 9.10
C ASN A 250 -10.78 8.25 9.64
N SER A 251 -10.93 8.30 10.96
CA SER A 251 -12.04 7.63 11.66
C SER A 251 -13.39 8.35 11.55
N GLY A 252 -13.57 9.25 10.59
CA GLY A 252 -14.78 10.07 10.47
C GLY A 252 -15.04 10.98 11.69
N PRO A 253 -16.18 11.70 11.68
CA PRO A 253 -16.66 12.43 12.85
C PRO A 253 -16.94 11.46 14.01
N SER A 254 -16.57 11.82 15.23
CA SER A 254 -17.05 11.08 16.41
C SER A 254 -18.56 11.32 16.61
N GLY A 255 -19.36 10.27 16.78
CA GLY A 255 -20.82 10.34 17.04
C GLY A 255 -21.70 9.68 15.97
N ASP A 256 -23.02 9.87 16.04
CA ASP A 256 -24.06 9.26 15.17
C ASP A 256 -24.05 9.74 13.70
N SER A 257 -22.89 10.12 13.14
CA SER A 257 -22.82 10.45 11.72
C SER A 257 -22.92 9.19 10.87
N SER A 258 -23.98 9.06 10.09
CA SER A 258 -24.22 7.94 9.17
C SER A 258 -23.36 7.95 7.90
N TYR A 259 -22.35 8.82 7.83
CA TYR A 259 -21.49 9.00 6.66
C TYR A 259 -20.08 8.49 6.94
N SER A 260 -19.65 7.46 6.20
CA SER A 260 -18.26 7.02 6.17
C SER A 260 -17.41 8.03 5.40
N GLU A 261 -16.13 8.13 5.75
CA GLU A 261 -15.21 8.90 4.92
C GLU A 261 -14.90 8.17 3.62
N THR A 262 -14.54 8.96 2.61
CA THR A 262 -13.92 8.44 1.41
C THR A 262 -12.41 8.34 1.62
N ASP A 263 -11.83 7.28 1.09
CA ASP A 263 -10.39 7.09 1.01
C ASP A 263 -9.66 8.29 0.39
N CYS A 264 -8.37 8.39 0.72
CA CYS A 264 -7.43 9.18 -0.04
C CYS A 264 -6.64 8.28 -0.98
N TRP A 265 -6.45 8.73 -2.22
CA TRP A 265 -5.57 8.07 -3.17
C TRP A 265 -4.16 8.62 -3.08
N TYR A 266 -3.20 7.72 -3.11
CA TYR A 266 -1.79 8.05 -3.23
C TYR A 266 -1.32 7.59 -4.58
N CYS A 267 -0.71 8.50 -5.34
CA CYS A 267 -0.28 8.23 -6.70
C CYS A 267 1.23 8.38 -6.81
N VAL A 268 1.83 7.52 -7.62
CA VAL A 268 3.27 7.46 -7.84
C VAL A 268 3.57 7.60 -9.33
N LYS A 269 4.64 8.34 -9.65
CA LYS A 269 5.18 8.45 -11.00
C LYS A 269 6.66 8.14 -11.00
N SER A 270 7.05 7.13 -11.77
CA SER A 270 8.45 6.74 -11.92
C SER A 270 9.21 7.78 -12.75
N SER A 271 10.45 8.09 -12.35
CA SER A 271 11.30 9.08 -13.03
C SER A 271 11.76 8.66 -14.43
N ASP A 272 11.75 7.35 -14.71
CA ASP A 272 12.05 6.75 -16.02
C ASP A 272 10.84 6.71 -16.96
N TRP A 273 9.65 7.13 -16.52
CA TRP A 273 8.46 7.15 -17.37
C TRP A 273 8.58 8.25 -18.43
N THR A 274 8.22 7.92 -19.67
CA THR A 274 8.09 8.87 -20.78
C THR A 274 6.67 8.89 -21.35
N PRO A 275 6.18 10.01 -21.90
CA PRO A 275 4.86 10.09 -22.50
C PRO A 275 4.60 8.97 -23.51
N GLY A 276 3.50 8.24 -23.32
CA GLY A 276 3.10 7.11 -24.17
C GLY A 276 3.64 5.74 -23.73
N SER A 277 4.55 5.69 -22.74
CA SER A 277 4.98 4.43 -22.14
C SER A 277 3.88 3.80 -21.27
N ILE A 278 3.84 2.46 -21.24
CA ILE A 278 2.95 1.72 -20.34
C ILE A 278 3.28 2.03 -18.87
N ILE A 279 2.27 2.01 -18.02
CA ILE A 279 2.45 2.07 -16.57
C ILE A 279 2.63 0.64 -16.06
N ILE A 280 3.75 0.43 -15.35
CA ILE A 280 4.00 -0.82 -14.62
C ILE A 280 3.67 -0.55 -13.16
N HIS A 281 2.53 -1.07 -12.69
CA HIS A 281 2.19 -1.06 -11.27
C HIS A 281 3.25 -1.88 -10.51
N ARG A 282 3.83 -1.29 -9.48
CA ARG A 282 4.81 -1.95 -8.61
C ARG A 282 4.26 -2.03 -7.20
#